data_AF-A0A7X0HH35-F1
#
_entry.id   AF-A0A7X0HH35-F1
#
_cell.length_a   1.000
_cell.length_b   1.000
_cell.length_c   1.000
_cell.angle_alpha   90.00
_cell.angle_beta   90.00
_cell.angle_gamma   90.00
#
_symmetry.space_group_name_H-M   'P 1'
#
loop_
_entity.id
_entity.type
_entity.pdbx_description
1 polymer ?
#
loop_
_entity_poly.entity_id
_entity_poly.type
_entity_poly.pdbx_seq_one_letter_code
_entity_poly.pdbx_strand_id
1 'polypeptide(L)'
;MTENPSVPGPREDLALHNDWFFSGWEHVVPRQGFALTMLIGTASQHGCTGSLDDLLQEICGGHWDMIGGDLDGALTFFWPDGEWDYEDEPEGREACEARRWEQFGAMLTAAGFPVPKTVRDLSELYLTWGLAGREETPEGTRWTMPAVLPLPGDLLALDPELTKRLDRNRWTMRTGPLVNTLVNHLVDDLGEPQEILTSLDRLATATGQDADNVRLALAEFAQSGDAQVYRGRELADAERLEAHQRFRLVMDWEHFHATRIRLGIGGDDA
;
A
#
# COMPACT_ATOMS: atom_id res chain seq x y z
N MET A 1 -33.20 -12.01 38.08
CA MET A 1 -33.11 -11.16 36.88
C MET A 1 -31.63 -10.96 36.63
N THR A 2 -31.07 -11.73 35.72
CA THR A 2 -29.68 -11.57 35.26
C THR A 2 -29.72 -10.57 34.11
N GLU A 3 -29.06 -9.43 34.31
CA GLU A 3 -28.86 -8.42 33.28
C GLU A 3 -28.06 -9.05 32.14
N ASN A 4 -28.62 -9.02 30.92
CA ASN A 4 -27.87 -9.35 29.72
C ASN A 4 -26.77 -8.29 29.57
N PRO A 5 -25.50 -8.68 29.36
CA PRO A 5 -24.48 -7.71 28.99
C PRO A 5 -24.89 -7.10 27.65
N SER A 6 -25.11 -5.79 27.67
CA SER A 6 -25.41 -4.99 26.48
C SER A 6 -24.36 -5.27 25.41
N VAL A 7 -24.80 -5.82 24.27
CA VAL A 7 -23.98 -5.93 23.06
C VAL A 7 -23.50 -4.52 22.73
N PRO A 8 -22.18 -4.28 22.61
CA PRO A 8 -21.67 -2.99 22.14
C PRO A 8 -22.34 -2.65 20.82
N GLY A 9 -22.83 -1.40 20.68
CA GLY A 9 -23.35 -0.93 19.40
C GLY A 9 -22.29 -0.98 18.30
N PRO A 10 -22.69 -0.88 17.02
CA PRO A 10 -21.76 -0.89 15.89
C PRO A 10 -20.64 0.12 16.12
N ARG A 11 -19.40 -0.29 15.90
CA ARG A 11 -18.24 0.60 16.02
C ARG A 11 -18.12 1.40 14.72
N GLU A 12 -18.42 2.68 14.78
CA GLU A 12 -18.45 3.57 13.60
C GLU A 12 -17.05 4.01 13.11
N ASP A 13 -16.01 3.86 13.94
CA ASP A 13 -14.63 4.22 13.57
C ASP A 13 -13.94 3.05 12.84
N LEU A 14 -14.17 2.96 11.53
CA LEU A 14 -13.49 1.99 10.69
C LEU A 14 -12.04 2.42 10.43
N ALA A 15 -11.11 1.50 10.67
CA ALA A 15 -9.68 1.71 10.44
C ALA A 15 -9.28 1.24 9.04
N LEU A 16 -8.66 2.12 8.26
CA LEU A 16 -8.01 1.75 7.01
C LEU A 16 -6.53 1.43 7.27
N HIS A 17 -6.04 0.32 6.73
CA HIS A 17 -4.62 -0.01 6.79
C HIS A 17 -3.80 1.02 6.00
N ASN A 18 -2.85 1.69 6.66
CA ASN A 18 -2.05 2.78 6.06
C ASN A 18 -1.33 2.37 4.77
N ASP A 19 -0.97 1.09 4.65
CA ASP A 19 -0.24 0.56 3.50
C ASP A 19 -1.13 0.13 2.32
N TRP A 20 -2.46 0.21 2.46
CA TRP A 20 -3.39 -0.27 1.43
C TRP A 20 -3.12 0.36 0.06
N PHE A 21 -3.15 1.69 -0.04
CA PHE A 21 -2.92 2.39 -1.30
C PHE A 21 -1.46 2.31 -1.78
N PHE A 22 -0.49 2.18 -0.86
CA PHE A 22 0.92 2.08 -1.24
C PHE A 22 1.29 0.69 -1.78
N SER A 23 0.60 -0.35 -1.29
CA SER A 23 0.79 -1.72 -1.76
C SER A 23 0.28 -1.91 -3.21
N GLY A 24 -0.77 -1.17 -3.58
CA GLY A 24 -1.39 -1.22 -4.90
C GLY A 24 -2.41 -2.35 -5.06
N TRP A 25 -2.80 -3.02 -3.96
CA TRP A 25 -3.81 -4.08 -3.99
C TRP A 25 -5.15 -3.60 -4.53
N GLU A 26 -5.52 -2.32 -4.38
CA GLU A 26 -6.78 -1.78 -4.93
C GLU A 26 -6.91 -1.92 -6.45
N HIS A 27 -5.80 -2.07 -7.16
CA HIS A 27 -5.80 -2.23 -8.61
C HIS A 27 -5.82 -3.70 -9.06
N VAL A 28 -5.70 -4.63 -8.11
CA VAL A 28 -5.51 -6.07 -8.37
C VAL A 28 -6.73 -6.87 -7.92
N VAL A 29 -7.25 -6.62 -6.71
CA VAL A 29 -8.37 -7.39 -6.16
C VAL A 29 -9.74 -6.78 -6.49
N PRO A 30 -10.83 -7.56 -6.39
CA PRO A 30 -12.19 -7.03 -6.43
C PRO A 30 -12.42 -5.96 -5.35
N ARG A 31 -13.43 -5.10 -5.54
CA ARG A 31 -13.69 -3.93 -4.67
C ARG A 31 -13.85 -4.32 -3.19
N GLN A 32 -14.39 -5.51 -2.93
CA GLN A 32 -14.61 -6.02 -1.58
C GLN A 32 -13.30 -6.23 -0.82
N GLY A 33 -12.15 -6.32 -1.50
CA GLY A 33 -10.85 -6.36 -0.84
C GLY A 33 -10.58 -5.11 0.02
N PHE A 34 -11.02 -3.93 -0.43
CA PHE A 34 -10.92 -2.71 0.36
C PHE A 34 -11.76 -2.80 1.64
N ALA A 35 -13.03 -3.20 1.50
CA ALA A 35 -13.93 -3.39 2.64
C ALA A 35 -13.38 -4.45 3.62
N LEU A 36 -12.90 -5.58 3.10
CA LEU A 36 -12.32 -6.64 3.90
C LEU A 36 -11.07 -6.19 4.66
N THR A 37 -10.20 -5.41 4.02
CA THR A 37 -9.03 -4.78 4.67
C THR A 37 -9.46 -3.88 5.82
N MET A 38 -10.49 -3.06 5.63
CA MET A 38 -11.02 -2.21 6.70
C MET A 38 -11.63 -3.03 7.84
N LEU A 39 -12.38 -4.09 7.54
CA LEU A 39 -12.99 -4.96 8.55
C LEU A 39 -11.93 -5.64 9.41
N ILE A 40 -10.93 -6.28 8.78
CA ILE A 40 -9.85 -6.98 9.47
C ILE A 40 -8.93 -5.98 10.21
N GLY A 41 -8.63 -4.83 9.60
CA GLY A 41 -7.82 -3.78 10.21
C GLY A 41 -8.47 -3.23 11.48
N THR A 42 -9.78 -2.96 11.43
CA THR A 42 -10.56 -2.53 12.58
C THR A 42 -10.57 -3.59 13.67
N ALA A 43 -10.83 -4.85 13.31
CA ALA A 43 -10.80 -5.97 14.25
C ALA A 43 -9.42 -6.13 14.92
N SER A 44 -8.34 -6.02 14.15
CA SER A 44 -6.96 -6.10 14.63
C SER A 44 -6.62 -4.95 15.58
N GLN A 45 -7.01 -3.72 15.26
CA GLN A 45 -6.70 -2.54 16.08
C GLN A 45 -7.46 -2.57 17.42
N HIS A 46 -8.71 -3.04 17.41
CA HIS A 46 -9.55 -3.08 18.60
C HIS A 46 -9.47 -4.42 19.36
N GLY A 47 -8.70 -5.39 18.88
CA GLY A 47 -8.56 -6.69 19.50
C GLY A 47 -9.86 -7.51 19.51
N CYS A 48 -10.72 -7.34 18.51
CA CYS A 48 -11.92 -8.15 18.34
C CYS A 48 -11.53 -9.62 18.11
N THR A 49 -12.36 -10.54 18.59
CA THR A 49 -12.16 -11.99 18.48
C THR A 49 -13.42 -12.65 17.96
N GLY A 50 -13.27 -13.65 17.09
CA GLY A 50 -14.36 -14.40 16.52
C GLY A 50 -14.16 -14.73 15.05
N SER A 51 -15.13 -15.44 14.49
CA SER A 51 -15.20 -15.69 13.06
C SER A 51 -15.37 -14.39 12.28
N LEU A 52 -15.18 -14.43 10.96
CA LEU A 52 -15.39 -13.25 10.11
C LEU A 52 -16.85 -12.77 10.18
N ASP A 53 -17.81 -13.68 10.37
CA ASP A 53 -19.22 -13.35 10.59
C ASP A 53 -19.43 -12.60 11.91
N ASP A 54 -18.76 -13.03 12.98
CA ASP A 54 -18.81 -12.34 14.27
C ASP A 54 -18.24 -10.93 14.17
N LEU A 55 -17.14 -10.76 13.41
CA LEU A 55 -16.55 -9.44 13.16
C LEU A 55 -17.50 -8.54 12.37
N LEU A 56 -18.11 -9.04 11.30
CA LEU A 56 -19.08 -8.28 10.51
C LEU A 56 -20.30 -7.89 11.35
N GLN A 57 -20.74 -8.79 12.24
CA GLN A 57 -21.85 -8.55 13.16
C GLN A 57 -21.51 -7.50 14.22
N GLU A 58 -20.35 -7.59 14.85
CA GLU A 58 -19.90 -6.68 15.91
C GLU A 58 -19.60 -5.28 15.36
N ILE A 59 -18.90 -5.19 14.22
CA ILE A 59 -18.41 -3.92 13.68
C ILE A 59 -19.49 -3.25 12.81
N CYS A 60 -20.16 -4.00 11.94
CA CYS A 60 -21.08 -3.46 10.94
C CYS A 60 -22.54 -3.87 11.14
N GLY A 61 -22.89 -4.54 12.24
CA GLY A 61 -24.27 -4.97 12.48
C GLY A 61 -24.75 -6.12 11.59
N GLY A 62 -23.83 -6.81 10.91
CA GLY A 62 -24.10 -8.02 10.11
C GLY A 62 -24.37 -7.75 8.63
N HIS A 63 -24.42 -6.48 8.20
CA HIS A 63 -24.61 -6.08 6.82
C HIS A 63 -23.75 -4.87 6.47
N TRP A 64 -23.08 -4.90 5.32
CA TRP A 64 -22.30 -3.76 4.86
C TRP A 64 -22.26 -3.65 3.33
N ASP A 65 -22.83 -2.57 2.77
CA ASP A 65 -22.92 -2.40 1.31
C ASP A 65 -21.54 -2.42 0.62
N MET A 66 -20.51 -1.88 1.28
CA MET A 66 -19.14 -1.91 0.74
C MET A 66 -18.56 -3.32 0.63
N ILE A 67 -18.99 -4.25 1.49
CA ILE A 67 -18.59 -5.66 1.40
C ILE A 67 -19.46 -6.46 0.42
N GLY A 68 -20.55 -5.88 -0.10
CA GLY A 68 -21.52 -6.57 -0.94
C GLY A 68 -22.73 -7.13 -0.18
N GLY A 69 -22.99 -6.60 1.02
CA GLY A 69 -24.06 -7.02 1.90
C GLY A 69 -23.57 -7.99 2.96
N ASP A 70 -23.28 -9.23 2.56
CA ASP A 70 -22.76 -10.28 3.43
C ASP A 70 -21.46 -10.91 2.90
N LEU A 71 -20.91 -11.88 3.63
CA LEU A 71 -19.65 -12.54 3.30
C LEU A 71 -19.76 -13.56 2.16
N ASP A 72 -20.97 -13.99 1.82
CA ASP A 72 -21.24 -14.99 0.78
C ASP A 72 -21.72 -14.33 -0.54
N GLY A 73 -21.81 -12.99 -0.54
CA GLY A 73 -22.10 -12.15 -1.69
C GLY A 73 -21.05 -12.27 -2.79
N ALA A 74 -21.52 -12.11 -4.04
CA ALA A 74 -20.66 -12.14 -5.21
C ALA A 74 -19.68 -10.96 -5.22
N LEU A 75 -18.44 -11.25 -5.59
CA LEU A 75 -17.39 -10.25 -5.77
C LEU A 75 -17.63 -9.44 -7.05
N THR A 76 -17.24 -8.16 -7.05
CA THR A 76 -17.27 -7.31 -8.25
C THR A 76 -16.08 -6.37 -8.29
N PHE A 77 -15.64 -5.97 -9.49
CA PHE A 77 -14.60 -4.96 -9.65
C PHE A 77 -15.17 -3.54 -9.65
N PHE A 78 -16.41 -3.36 -10.10
CA PHE A 78 -17.06 -2.04 -10.18
C PHE A 78 -18.26 -1.91 -9.23
N TRP A 79 -18.54 -0.69 -8.78
CA TRP A 79 -19.69 -0.34 -7.91
C TRP A 79 -21.01 -0.38 -8.67
N PRO A 80 -22.05 -1.12 -8.21
CA PRO A 80 -23.37 -1.25 -8.86
C PRO A 80 -24.01 0.06 -9.32
N ASP A 81 -23.77 1.13 -8.58
CA ASP A 81 -24.33 2.47 -8.74
C ASP A 81 -23.31 3.52 -9.24
N GLY A 82 -22.07 3.10 -9.55
CA GLY A 82 -21.06 3.99 -10.09
C GLY A 82 -21.43 4.52 -11.47
N GLU A 83 -21.17 5.81 -11.72
CA GLU A 83 -21.26 6.40 -13.05
C GLU A 83 -20.31 5.66 -14.00
N TRP A 84 -20.79 5.35 -15.21
CA TRP A 84 -20.03 4.62 -16.21
C TRP A 84 -19.65 5.54 -17.35
N ASP A 85 -18.37 5.60 -17.65
CA ASP A 85 -17.86 6.35 -18.79
C ASP A 85 -17.89 5.49 -20.05
N TYR A 86 -18.86 5.76 -20.92
CA TYR A 86 -19.00 5.08 -22.20
C TYR A 86 -18.09 5.65 -23.30
N GLU A 87 -17.45 6.80 -23.07
CA GLU A 87 -16.45 7.35 -23.99
C GLU A 87 -15.13 6.59 -23.82
N ASP A 88 -14.72 6.34 -22.57
CA ASP A 88 -13.50 5.60 -22.24
C ASP A 88 -13.67 4.08 -22.34
N GLU A 89 -14.83 3.53 -21.94
CA GLU A 89 -15.12 2.09 -21.99
C GLU A 89 -16.45 1.81 -22.75
N PRO A 90 -16.43 1.90 -24.10
CA PRO A 90 -17.62 1.78 -24.94
C PRO A 90 -18.21 0.37 -24.95
N GLU A 91 -17.44 -0.66 -24.60
CA GLU A 91 -17.91 -2.05 -24.48
C GLU A 91 -18.93 -2.22 -23.35
N GLY A 92 -19.00 -1.24 -22.44
CA GLY A 92 -19.94 -1.20 -21.34
C GLY A 92 -19.52 -2.06 -20.16
N ARG A 93 -20.21 -1.83 -19.05
CA ARG A 93 -19.82 -2.32 -17.74
C ARG A 93 -19.69 -3.83 -17.62
N GLU A 94 -20.65 -4.58 -18.17
CA GLU A 94 -20.64 -6.04 -18.07
C GLU A 94 -19.44 -6.66 -18.79
N ALA A 95 -19.06 -6.10 -19.94
CA ALA A 95 -17.91 -6.56 -20.71
C ALA A 95 -16.59 -6.25 -19.96
N CYS A 96 -16.49 -5.06 -19.37
CA CYS A 96 -15.31 -4.67 -18.58
C CYS A 96 -15.19 -5.50 -17.29
N GLU A 97 -16.29 -5.75 -16.60
CA GLU A 97 -16.33 -6.64 -15.42
C GLU A 97 -15.89 -8.06 -15.81
N ALA A 98 -16.42 -8.62 -16.91
CA ALA A 98 -16.03 -9.94 -17.40
C ALA A 98 -14.54 -10.01 -17.77
N ARG A 99 -14.01 -8.98 -18.44
CA ARG A 99 -12.59 -8.87 -18.77
C ARG A 99 -11.71 -8.82 -17.53
N ARG A 100 -12.10 -8.07 -16.49
CA ARG A 100 -11.38 -8.01 -15.21
C ARG A 100 -11.39 -9.36 -14.50
N TRP A 101 -12.50 -10.08 -14.52
CA TRP A 101 -12.58 -11.43 -13.98
C TRP A 101 -11.71 -12.44 -14.73
N GLU A 102 -11.66 -12.37 -16.06
CA GLU A 102 -10.78 -13.22 -16.86
C GLU A 102 -9.31 -12.97 -16.52
N GLN A 103 -8.88 -11.70 -16.47
CA GLN A 103 -7.52 -11.32 -16.11
C GLN A 103 -7.16 -11.77 -14.69
N PHE A 104 -8.03 -11.47 -13.72
CA PHE A 104 -7.82 -11.85 -12.32
C PHE A 104 -7.77 -13.37 -12.15
N GLY A 105 -8.73 -14.09 -12.75
CA GLY A 105 -8.78 -15.55 -12.69
C GLY A 105 -7.57 -16.22 -13.32
N ALA A 106 -7.09 -15.72 -14.46
CA ALA A 106 -5.88 -16.21 -15.12
C ALA A 106 -4.64 -16.01 -14.25
N MET A 107 -4.49 -14.83 -13.65
CA MET A 107 -3.39 -14.49 -12.75
C MET A 107 -3.36 -15.39 -11.51
N LEU A 108 -4.51 -15.61 -10.87
CA LEU A 108 -4.61 -16.52 -9.73
C LEU A 108 -4.29 -17.97 -10.11
N THR A 109 -4.85 -18.45 -11.21
CA THR A 109 -4.64 -19.81 -11.70
C THR A 109 -3.16 -20.05 -12.03
N ALA A 110 -2.49 -19.09 -12.67
CA ALA A 110 -1.06 -19.17 -12.97
C ALA A 110 -0.19 -19.24 -11.71
N ALA A 111 -0.60 -18.55 -10.64
CA ALA A 111 0.06 -18.58 -9.34
C ALA A 111 -0.35 -19.80 -8.47
N GLY A 112 -1.26 -20.66 -8.95
CA GLY A 112 -1.74 -21.84 -8.24
C GLY A 112 -2.77 -21.55 -7.15
N PHE A 113 -3.40 -20.38 -7.16
CA PHE A 113 -4.44 -19.98 -6.23
C PHE A 113 -5.85 -20.26 -6.79
N PRO A 114 -6.82 -20.62 -5.93
CA PRO A 114 -8.22 -20.73 -6.35
C PRO A 114 -8.79 -19.34 -6.70
N VAL A 115 -9.69 -19.29 -7.68
CA VAL A 115 -10.42 -18.06 -8.01
C VAL A 115 -11.56 -17.89 -7.00
N PRO A 116 -11.59 -16.79 -6.21
CA PRO A 116 -12.59 -16.60 -5.17
C PRO A 116 -13.94 -16.24 -5.81
N LYS A 117 -15.02 -16.76 -5.24
CA LYS A 117 -16.39 -16.45 -5.68
C LYS A 117 -17.10 -15.51 -4.72
N THR A 118 -16.73 -15.57 -3.44
CA THR A 118 -17.32 -14.79 -2.35
C THR A 118 -16.27 -14.00 -1.58
N VAL A 119 -16.72 -13.06 -0.75
CA VAL A 119 -15.83 -12.34 0.19
C VAL A 119 -15.14 -13.32 1.14
N ARG A 120 -15.85 -14.36 1.57
CA ARG A 120 -15.28 -15.42 2.40
C ARG A 120 -14.12 -16.12 1.70
N ASP A 121 -14.28 -16.49 0.42
CA ASP A 121 -13.18 -17.08 -0.37
C ASP A 121 -12.00 -16.10 -0.49
N LEU A 122 -12.28 -14.82 -0.71
CA LEU A 122 -11.26 -13.78 -0.78
C LEU A 122 -10.49 -13.63 0.55
N SER A 123 -11.16 -13.80 1.69
CA SER A 123 -10.51 -13.76 3.00
C SER A 123 -9.52 -14.89 3.24
N GLU A 124 -9.79 -16.09 2.71
CA GLU A 124 -8.85 -17.20 2.78
C GLU A 124 -7.63 -16.96 1.87
N LEU A 125 -7.79 -16.24 0.75
CA LEU A 125 -6.65 -15.75 -0.04
C LEU A 125 -5.84 -14.69 0.71
N TYR A 126 -6.48 -13.79 1.46
CA TYR A 126 -5.77 -12.81 2.29
C TYR A 126 -4.87 -13.48 3.32
N LEU A 127 -5.35 -14.56 3.95
CA LEU A 127 -4.54 -15.38 4.85
C LEU A 127 -3.38 -16.06 4.12
N THR A 128 -3.65 -16.61 2.93
CA THR A 128 -2.62 -17.28 2.11
C THR A 128 -1.53 -16.33 1.64
N TRP A 129 -1.90 -15.10 1.28
CA TRP A 129 -0.99 -14.05 0.84
C TRP A 129 -0.29 -13.33 1.99
N GLY A 130 -0.68 -13.59 3.25
CA GLY A 130 -0.15 -12.88 4.41
C GLY A 130 -0.63 -11.42 4.50
N LEU A 131 -1.71 -11.05 3.81
CA LEU A 131 -2.38 -9.75 3.99
C LEU A 131 -3.10 -9.67 5.34
N ALA A 132 -3.52 -10.84 5.85
CA ALA A 132 -4.10 -10.99 7.17
C ALA A 132 -3.48 -12.21 7.88
N GLY A 133 -3.49 -12.19 9.20
CA GLY A 133 -3.17 -13.31 10.06
C GLY A 133 -4.39 -13.76 10.86
N ARG A 134 -4.41 -15.05 11.18
CA ARG A 134 -5.44 -15.69 12.02
C ARG A 134 -4.78 -16.54 13.09
N GLU A 135 -5.07 -16.26 14.35
CA GLU A 135 -4.57 -17.01 15.51
C GLU A 135 -5.76 -17.51 16.35
N GLU A 136 -5.82 -18.81 16.62
CA GLU A 136 -6.84 -19.37 17.51
C GLU A 136 -6.44 -19.15 18.97
N THR A 137 -7.25 -18.41 19.72
CA THR A 137 -7.03 -18.13 21.15
C THR A 137 -8.16 -18.72 22.00
N PRO A 138 -7.98 -18.90 23.32
CA PRO A 138 -9.05 -19.35 24.21
C PRO A 138 -10.31 -18.47 24.18
N GLU A 139 -10.15 -17.18 23.87
CA GLU A 139 -11.22 -16.19 23.74
C GLU A 139 -11.88 -16.19 22.35
N GLY A 140 -11.34 -16.94 21.39
CA GLY A 140 -11.81 -17.04 20.01
C GLY A 140 -10.71 -16.77 18.99
N THR A 141 -11.09 -16.66 17.73
CA THR A 141 -10.15 -16.40 16.63
C THR A 141 -9.72 -14.93 16.64
N ARG A 142 -8.43 -14.64 16.80
CA ARG A 142 -7.86 -13.30 16.68
C ARG A 142 -7.37 -13.05 15.26
N TRP A 143 -7.73 -11.89 14.72
CA TRP A 143 -7.28 -11.43 13.41
C TRP A 143 -6.20 -10.37 13.54
N THR A 144 -5.21 -10.41 12.64
CA THR A 144 -4.11 -9.45 12.59
C THR A 144 -3.83 -9.00 11.17
N MET A 145 -3.17 -7.85 11.01
CA MET A 145 -2.59 -7.42 9.73
C MET A 145 -1.11 -7.07 9.92
N PRO A 146 -0.24 -7.38 8.94
CA PRO A 146 1.16 -6.98 9.03
C PRO A 146 1.28 -5.46 8.86
N ALA A 147 2.23 -4.84 9.55
CA ALA A 147 2.43 -3.39 9.46
C ALA A 147 2.80 -2.90 8.04
N VAL A 148 3.40 -3.78 7.24
CA VAL A 148 3.71 -3.58 5.81
C VAL A 148 3.06 -4.72 5.05
N LEU A 149 2.23 -4.40 4.07
CA LEU A 149 1.57 -5.40 3.25
C LEU A 149 2.56 -5.92 2.19
N PRO A 150 2.59 -7.24 1.93
CA PRO A 150 3.34 -7.77 0.79
C PRO A 150 2.81 -7.16 -0.51
N LEU A 151 3.70 -6.99 -1.49
CA LEU A 151 3.33 -6.39 -2.76
C LEU A 151 2.63 -7.43 -3.64
N PRO A 152 1.66 -7.02 -4.48
CA PRO A 152 1.02 -7.95 -5.41
C PRO A 152 2.03 -8.65 -6.34
N GLY A 153 3.08 -7.93 -6.77
CA GLY A 153 4.13 -8.47 -7.64
C GLY A 153 5.04 -9.52 -7.00
N ASP A 154 5.08 -9.59 -5.66
CA ASP A 154 5.86 -10.62 -4.95
C ASP A 154 5.10 -11.97 -4.94
N LEU A 155 3.78 -11.93 -5.13
CA LEU A 155 2.88 -13.07 -4.95
C LEU A 155 2.22 -13.53 -6.25
N LEU A 156 2.05 -12.61 -7.19
CA LEU A 156 1.33 -12.83 -8.44
C LEU A 156 2.19 -12.42 -9.63
N ALA A 157 2.11 -13.20 -10.70
CA ALA A 157 2.74 -12.86 -11.97
C ALA A 157 1.91 -11.74 -12.64
N LEU A 158 2.30 -10.49 -12.38
CA LEU A 158 1.67 -9.32 -12.96
C LEU A 158 2.16 -9.06 -14.38
N ASP A 159 1.27 -8.54 -15.23
CA ASP A 159 1.67 -8.00 -16.53
C ASP A 159 2.66 -6.82 -16.36
N PRO A 160 3.69 -6.69 -17.22
CA PRO A 160 4.68 -5.62 -17.11
C PRO A 160 4.11 -4.20 -17.10
N GLU A 161 3.01 -3.94 -17.80
CA GLU A 161 2.34 -2.63 -17.80
C GLU A 161 1.69 -2.37 -16.44
N LEU A 162 1.02 -3.36 -15.86
CA LEU A 162 0.44 -3.26 -14.52
C LEU A 162 1.53 -3.06 -13.47
N THR A 163 2.62 -3.84 -13.51
CA THR A 163 3.78 -3.68 -12.62
C THR A 163 4.32 -2.25 -12.69
N LYS A 164 4.59 -1.74 -13.89
CA LYS A 164 5.09 -0.38 -14.09
C LYS A 164 4.13 0.68 -13.55
N ARG A 165 2.81 0.47 -13.72
CA ARG A 165 1.79 1.38 -13.19
C ARG A 165 1.76 1.36 -11.65
N LEU A 166 1.83 0.18 -11.04
CA LEU A 166 1.87 0.05 -9.59
C LEU A 166 3.13 0.67 -8.98
N ASP A 167 4.29 0.43 -9.58
CA ASP A 167 5.55 1.02 -9.14
C ASP A 167 5.53 2.55 -9.26
N ARG A 168 4.97 3.08 -10.36
CA ARG A 168 4.77 4.52 -10.51
C ARG A 168 3.83 5.08 -9.44
N ASN A 169 2.69 4.44 -9.19
CA ASN A 169 1.74 4.90 -8.18
C ASN A 169 2.37 4.89 -6.78
N ARG A 170 3.08 3.81 -6.44
CA ARG A 170 3.82 3.71 -5.17
C ARG A 170 4.86 4.80 -5.05
N TRP A 171 5.62 5.07 -6.11
CA TRP A 171 6.58 6.17 -6.12
C TRP A 171 5.87 7.50 -5.89
N THR A 172 4.82 7.82 -6.63
CA THR A 172 4.08 9.09 -6.52
C THR A 172 3.49 9.31 -5.13
N MET A 173 2.92 8.26 -4.52
CA MET A 173 2.23 8.37 -3.24
C MET A 173 3.16 8.28 -2.03
N ARG A 174 4.24 7.48 -2.11
CA ARG A 174 5.15 7.21 -0.98
C ARG A 174 6.52 7.85 -1.15
N THR A 175 7.26 7.49 -2.18
CA THR A 175 8.68 7.88 -2.32
C THR A 175 8.84 9.34 -2.71
N GLY A 176 8.04 9.82 -3.68
CA GLY A 176 8.10 11.17 -4.24
C GLY A 176 7.98 12.28 -3.19
N PRO A 177 6.99 12.24 -2.28
CA PRO A 177 6.88 13.22 -1.20
C PRO A 177 8.10 13.23 -0.27
N LEU A 178 8.64 12.06 0.09
CA LEU A 178 9.82 11.95 0.97
C LEU A 178 11.07 12.54 0.32
N VAL A 179 11.26 12.23 -0.98
CA VAL A 179 12.33 12.80 -1.81
C VAL A 179 12.15 14.31 -1.91
N ASN A 180 10.95 14.82 -2.20
CA ASN A 180 10.67 16.25 -2.26
C ASN A 180 11.04 16.95 -0.95
N THR A 181 10.66 16.38 0.20
CA THR A 181 11.03 16.96 1.51
C THR A 181 12.54 16.99 1.72
N LEU A 182 13.27 15.93 1.36
CA LEU A 182 14.73 15.89 1.48
C LEU A 182 15.39 16.90 0.51
N VAL A 183 14.86 17.05 -0.69
CA VAL A 183 15.32 18.03 -1.68
C VAL A 183 15.16 19.44 -1.16
N ASN A 184 13.98 19.80 -0.64
CA ASN A 184 13.73 21.13 -0.10
C ASN A 184 14.73 21.44 1.02
N HIS A 185 15.04 20.47 1.89
CA HIS A 185 16.07 20.66 2.90
C HIS A 185 17.46 20.90 2.29
N LEU A 186 17.88 20.10 1.30
CA LEU A 186 19.20 20.25 0.67
C LEU A 186 19.33 21.55 -0.15
N VAL A 187 18.27 21.98 -0.82
CA VAL A 187 18.26 23.16 -1.69
C VAL A 187 17.99 24.42 -0.87
N ASP A 188 16.87 24.48 -0.16
CA ASP A 188 16.38 25.71 0.47
C ASP A 188 17.10 26.00 1.79
N ASP A 189 17.37 24.98 2.60
CA ASP A 189 18.01 25.18 3.91
C ASP A 189 19.55 25.16 3.85
N LEU A 190 20.12 24.31 2.97
CA LEU A 190 21.56 24.11 2.88
C LEU A 190 22.21 24.77 1.65
N GLY A 191 21.44 25.24 0.67
CA GLY A 191 21.94 25.98 -0.48
C GLY A 191 22.71 25.12 -1.48
N GLU A 192 22.18 23.93 -1.81
CA GLU A 192 22.75 22.99 -2.80
C GLU A 192 24.21 22.58 -2.49
N PRO A 193 24.48 22.00 -1.31
CA PRO A 193 25.83 21.58 -0.96
C PRO A 193 26.29 20.45 -1.88
N GLN A 194 27.49 20.57 -2.44
CA GLN A 194 28.11 19.49 -3.23
C GLN A 194 28.35 18.23 -2.38
N GLU A 195 28.66 18.42 -1.10
CA GLU A 195 28.90 17.34 -0.15
C GLU A 195 28.43 17.73 1.25
N ILE A 196 27.79 16.79 1.94
CA ILE A 196 27.48 16.90 3.37
C ILE A 196 27.95 15.66 4.14
N LEU A 197 28.47 15.88 5.35
CA LEU A 197 28.78 14.82 6.31
C LEU A 197 27.67 14.75 7.37
N THR A 198 26.79 13.77 7.24
CA THR A 198 25.57 13.65 8.06
C THR A 198 25.33 12.23 8.57
N SER A 199 24.17 11.97 9.17
CA SER A 199 23.64 10.66 9.52
C SER A 199 22.13 10.65 9.24
N LEU A 200 21.50 9.47 9.19
CA LEU A 200 20.05 9.40 8.95
C LEU A 200 19.29 10.11 10.07
N ASP A 201 19.69 9.95 11.34
CA ASP A 201 19.06 10.65 12.48
C ASP A 201 19.05 12.17 12.33
N ARG A 202 20.14 12.73 11.78
CA ARG A 202 20.27 14.18 11.60
C ARG A 202 19.40 14.68 10.47
N LEU A 203 19.38 13.95 9.35
CA LEU A 203 18.50 14.26 8.24
C LEU A 203 17.03 14.11 8.65
N ALA A 204 16.67 13.02 9.32
CA ALA A 204 15.35 12.75 9.87
C ALA A 204 14.87 13.90 10.76
N THR A 205 15.72 14.34 11.70
CA THR A 205 15.43 15.50 12.55
C THR A 205 15.25 16.78 11.74
N ALA A 206 16.10 17.03 10.74
CA ALA A 206 16.05 18.25 9.94
C ALA A 206 14.83 18.29 9.00
N THR A 207 14.40 17.15 8.47
CA THR A 207 13.26 17.04 7.55
C THR A 207 11.94 16.73 8.26
N GLY A 208 11.94 16.51 9.57
CA GLY A 208 10.76 16.05 10.32
C GLY A 208 10.25 14.67 9.90
N GLN A 209 11.12 13.83 9.35
CA GLN A 209 10.81 12.46 8.91
C GLN A 209 11.39 11.45 9.91
N ASP A 210 10.95 10.19 9.85
CA ASP A 210 11.69 9.09 10.50
C ASP A 210 12.91 8.65 9.67
N ALA A 211 13.84 7.93 10.31
CA ALA A 211 15.08 7.51 9.68
C ALA A 211 14.86 6.52 8.51
N ASP A 212 13.77 5.76 8.52
CA ASP A 212 13.49 4.79 7.47
C ASP A 212 12.98 5.47 6.20
N ASN A 213 12.15 6.50 6.36
CA ASN A 213 11.69 7.36 5.27
C ASN A 213 12.84 8.15 4.62
N VAL A 214 13.76 8.69 5.43
CA VAL A 214 14.99 9.31 4.90
C VAL A 214 15.85 8.30 4.16
N ARG A 215 15.97 7.07 4.68
CA ARG A 215 16.72 6.01 4.01
C ARG A 215 16.14 5.68 2.64
N LEU A 216 14.81 5.60 2.54
CA LEU A 216 14.10 5.38 1.28
C LEU A 216 14.37 6.51 0.28
N ALA A 217 14.31 7.77 0.72
CA ALA A 217 14.60 8.92 -0.14
C ALA A 217 16.07 8.94 -0.62
N LEU A 218 17.02 8.57 0.24
CA LEU A 218 18.43 8.48 -0.14
C LEU A 218 18.72 7.32 -1.09
N ALA A 219 18.06 6.18 -0.91
CA ALA A 219 18.14 5.06 -1.85
C ALA A 219 17.66 5.48 -3.24
N GLU A 220 16.56 6.22 -3.32
CA GLU A 220 16.06 6.75 -4.60
C GLU A 220 17.06 7.68 -5.28
N PHE A 221 17.71 8.59 -4.55
CA PHE A 221 18.76 9.44 -5.13
C PHE A 221 19.94 8.64 -5.66
N ALA A 222 20.36 7.61 -4.92
CA ALA A 222 21.46 6.75 -5.34
C ALA A 222 21.10 5.93 -6.59
N GLN A 223 19.87 5.40 -6.65
CA GLN A 223 19.37 4.62 -7.79
C GLN A 223 19.17 5.49 -9.03
N SER A 224 18.69 6.73 -8.88
CA SER A 224 18.52 7.70 -9.97
C SER A 224 19.83 8.31 -10.46
N GLY A 225 20.93 8.12 -9.71
CA GLY A 225 22.24 8.70 -10.00
C GLY A 225 22.38 10.17 -9.57
N ASP A 226 21.41 10.71 -8.85
CA ASP A 226 21.40 12.09 -8.35
C ASP A 226 22.37 12.29 -7.18
N ALA A 227 22.72 11.22 -6.48
CA ALA A 227 23.65 11.28 -5.37
C ALA A 227 24.47 10.00 -5.21
N GLN A 228 25.59 10.13 -4.51
CA GLN A 228 26.42 9.02 -4.08
C GLN A 228 26.61 9.07 -2.57
N VAL A 229 26.43 7.92 -1.92
CA VAL A 229 26.60 7.80 -0.47
C VAL A 229 27.89 7.07 -0.16
N TYR A 230 28.73 7.66 0.67
CA TYR A 230 30.03 7.11 1.04
C TYR A 230 30.15 6.89 2.55
N ARG A 231 30.75 5.77 2.93
CA ARG A 231 31.26 5.53 4.29
C ARG A 231 32.79 5.59 4.26
N GLY A 232 33.33 6.69 4.79
CA GLY A 232 34.75 6.99 4.67
C GLY A 232 35.14 7.22 3.21
N ARG A 233 35.82 6.25 2.59
CA ARG A 233 36.24 6.27 1.18
C ARG A 233 35.47 5.29 0.30
N GLU A 234 34.65 4.42 0.87
CA GLU A 234 33.94 3.37 0.14
C GLU A 234 32.52 3.82 -0.17
N LEU A 235 32.05 3.49 -1.38
CA LEU A 235 30.65 3.68 -1.76
C LEU A 235 29.81 2.74 -0.89
N ALA A 236 28.77 3.30 -0.26
CA ALA A 236 27.89 2.60 0.65
C ALA A 236 26.51 2.47 0.03
N ASP A 237 25.88 1.33 0.31
CA ASP A 237 24.48 1.09 0.00
C ASP A 237 23.59 1.88 0.96
N ALA A 238 22.80 2.81 0.40
CA ALA A 238 21.91 3.67 1.18
C ALA A 238 20.86 2.86 1.95
N GLU A 239 20.36 1.75 1.39
CA GLU A 239 19.34 0.90 2.01
C GLU A 239 19.83 0.18 3.27
N ARG A 240 21.15 0.12 3.47
CA ARG A 240 21.79 -0.61 4.58
C ARG A 240 22.39 0.30 5.64
N LEU A 241 22.13 1.60 5.56
CA LEU A 241 22.63 2.58 6.53
C LEU A 241 21.88 2.47 7.86
N GLU A 242 22.64 2.34 8.95
CA GLU A 242 22.08 2.43 10.30
C GLU A 242 21.82 3.89 10.67
N ALA A 243 20.80 4.12 11.51
CA ALA A 243 20.28 5.46 11.79
C ALA A 243 21.35 6.48 12.27
N HIS A 244 22.21 6.03 13.20
CA HIS A 244 23.26 6.82 13.84
C HIS A 244 24.58 6.86 13.06
N GLN A 245 24.72 6.07 11.99
CA GLN A 245 25.97 5.99 11.25
C GLN A 245 26.21 7.25 10.44
N ARG A 246 27.43 7.77 10.53
CA ARG A 246 27.84 8.93 9.73
C ARG A 246 28.25 8.50 8.34
N PHE A 247 27.76 9.22 7.34
CA PHE A 247 28.08 9.04 5.93
C PHE A 247 28.27 10.39 5.25
N ARG A 248 28.99 10.37 4.12
CA ARG A 248 29.13 11.50 3.22
C ARG A 248 28.12 11.33 2.09
N LEU A 249 27.23 12.31 1.93
CA LEU A 249 26.34 12.39 0.78
C LEU A 249 26.97 13.37 -0.20
N VAL A 250 27.26 12.90 -1.41
CA VAL A 250 27.79 13.71 -2.51
C VAL A 250 26.68 13.85 -3.54
N MET A 251 26.27 15.07 -3.84
CA MET A 251 25.18 15.36 -4.77
C MET A 251 25.74 15.67 -6.16
N ASP A 252 25.10 15.12 -7.19
CA ASP A 252 25.30 15.54 -8.57
C ASP A 252 24.16 16.47 -8.97
N TRP A 253 24.31 17.76 -8.61
CA TRP A 253 23.28 18.77 -8.89
C TRP A 253 23.04 18.97 -10.38
N GLU A 254 24.06 18.80 -11.23
CA GLU A 254 23.91 18.93 -12.68
C GLU A 254 23.00 17.83 -13.24
N HIS A 255 23.28 16.57 -12.89
CA HIS A 255 22.43 15.43 -13.27
C HIS A 255 21.02 15.56 -12.66
N PHE A 256 20.94 15.95 -11.39
CA PHE A 256 19.68 16.15 -10.69
C PHE A 256 18.77 17.18 -11.38
N HIS A 257 19.30 18.36 -11.72
CA HIS A 257 18.50 19.38 -12.41
C HIS A 257 18.12 18.94 -13.83
N ALA A 258 19.03 18.28 -14.56
CA ALA A 258 18.74 17.77 -15.90
C ALA A 258 17.63 16.71 -15.91
N THR A 259 17.58 15.85 -14.89
CA THR A 259 16.61 14.76 -14.78
C THR A 259 15.27 15.26 -14.26
N ARG A 260 15.25 16.17 -13.27
CA ARG A 260 14.00 16.66 -12.67
C ARG A 260 13.26 17.68 -13.53
N ILE A 261 13.95 18.46 -14.37
CA ILE A 261 13.30 19.31 -15.39
C ILE A 261 12.50 18.46 -16.39
N ARG A 262 12.93 17.23 -16.69
CA ARG A 262 12.16 16.30 -17.52
C ARG A 262 10.93 15.73 -16.81
N LEU A 263 11.00 15.51 -15.50
CA LEU A 263 9.86 15.05 -14.69
C LEU A 263 8.83 16.16 -14.42
N GLY A 264 9.24 17.42 -14.38
CA GLY A 264 8.34 18.58 -14.27
C GLY A 264 7.69 19.03 -15.58
N ILE A 265 8.24 18.64 -16.74
CA ILE A 265 7.72 18.99 -18.08
C ILE A 265 6.97 17.81 -18.73
N GLY A 266 7.23 16.56 -18.35
CA GLY A 266 6.54 15.39 -18.88
C GLY A 266 5.12 15.14 -18.35
N GLY A 267 4.55 16.08 -17.58
CA GLY A 267 3.20 16.01 -17.03
C GLY A 267 2.14 16.78 -17.82
N ASP A 268 2.51 17.45 -18.92
CA ASP A 268 1.59 18.35 -19.63
C ASP A 268 1.73 18.34 -21.16
N ASP A 269 2.20 17.22 -21.75
CA ASP A 269 2.12 17.01 -23.20
C ASP A 269 1.46 15.64 -23.49
N ALA A 270 0.12 15.68 -23.50
CA ALA A 270 -0.72 14.89 -24.41
C ALA A 270 -1.20 15.81 -25.53
#